data_AF-A0AAW0JEV6-F1
#
_entry.id   AF-A0AAW0JEV6-F1
#
_cell.length_a   1.000
_cell.length_b   1.000
_cell.length_c   1.000
_cell.angle_alpha   90.00
_cell.angle_beta   90.00
_cell.angle_gamma   90.00
#
_symmetry.space_group_name_H-M   'P 1'
#
loop_
_entity.id
_entity.type
_entity.pdbx_description
1 polymer ?
#
loop_
_entity_poly.entity_id
_entity_poly.type
_entity_poly.pdbx_seq_one_letter_code
_entity_poly.pdbx_strand_id
1 'polypeptide(L)'
;MDSLRSLEKLLLPGCLKLSALPENVWKMKCLKQLDLSGLFRLQRMGLNSIGFLSSLKYLTLSGNSLVTLPASISQLSKLEALDLSNCFKLQSLFLHLKFK
;
A
#
# COMPACT_ATOMS: atom_id res chain seq x y z
N MET A 1 -15.43 2.86 11.44
CA MET A 1 -14.84 3.08 10.09
C MET A 1 -15.90 3.08 8.97
N ASP A 2 -17.15 2.70 9.23
CA ASP A 2 -18.24 2.80 8.25
C ASP A 2 -18.56 4.22 7.76
N SER A 3 -18.13 5.25 8.50
CA SER A 3 -18.30 6.66 8.14
C SER A 3 -17.30 7.19 7.10
N LEU A 4 -16.22 6.46 6.79
CA LEU A 4 -15.15 6.90 5.89
C LEU A 4 -15.24 6.30 4.48
N ARG A 5 -16.40 5.75 4.08
CA ARG A 5 -16.58 5.05 2.79
C ARG A 5 -16.32 5.95 1.57
N SER A 6 -16.45 7.26 1.70
CA SER A 6 -16.19 8.25 0.65
C SER A 6 -14.76 8.81 0.65
N LEU A 7 -13.91 8.40 1.60
CA LEU A 7 -12.56 8.94 1.70
C LEU A 7 -11.73 8.56 0.46
N GLU A 8 -11.18 9.57 -0.22
CA GLU A 8 -10.38 9.38 -1.43
C GLU A 8 -8.87 9.35 -1.16
N LYS A 9 -8.43 9.91 -0.04
CA LYS A 9 -7.01 10.03 0.31
C LYS A 9 -6.80 9.61 1.77
N LEU A 10 -5.86 8.69 1.99
CA LEU A 10 -5.41 8.28 3.32
C LEU A 10 -3.90 8.46 3.37
N LEU A 11 -3.46 9.41 4.19
CA LEU A 11 -2.05 9.77 4.32
C LEU A 11 -1.60 9.46 5.75
N LEU A 12 -0.67 8.52 5.91
CA LEU A 12 -0.11 8.11 7.20
C LEU A 12 1.43 8.10 7.20
N PRO A 13 2.11 9.11 6.61
CA PRO A 13 3.57 9.13 6.56
C PRO A 13 4.16 9.18 7.97
N GLY A 14 5.23 8.44 8.21
CA GLY A 14 6.00 8.50 9.45
C GLY A 14 5.27 7.99 10.70
N CYS A 15 4.19 7.20 10.56
CA CYS A 15 3.54 6.57 11.71
C CYS A 15 4.40 5.41 12.26
N LEU A 16 5.52 5.71 12.92
CA LEU A 16 6.59 4.77 13.28
C LEU A 16 6.15 3.54 14.10
N LYS A 17 5.03 3.64 14.81
CA LYS A 17 4.46 2.56 15.64
C LYS A 17 3.46 1.67 14.88
N LEU A 18 3.02 2.08 13.69
CA LEU A 18 2.01 1.37 12.92
C LEU A 18 2.63 0.14 12.23
N SER A 19 2.16 -1.05 12.58
CA SER A 19 2.61 -2.33 12.01
C SER A 19 1.62 -2.93 11.00
N ALA A 20 0.35 -2.51 11.07
CA ALA A 20 -0.71 -2.93 10.16
C ALA A 20 -1.84 -1.89 10.15
N LEU A 21 -2.61 -1.87 9.07
CA LEU A 21 -3.87 -1.15 9.00
C LEU A 21 -5.03 -2.10 9.33
N PRO A 22 -6.11 -1.60 9.94
CA PRO A 22 -7.30 -2.42 10.20
C PRO A 22 -7.92 -2.88 8.87
N GLU A 23 -8.53 -4.07 8.88
CA GLU A 23 -9.01 -4.73 7.65
C GLU A 23 -9.97 -3.89 6.79
N ASN A 24 -10.72 -2.99 7.44
CA ASN A 24 -11.68 -2.13 6.76
C ASN A 24 -11.03 -1.10 5.82
N VAL A 25 -9.76 -0.73 6.03
CA VAL A 25 -9.04 0.18 5.12
C VAL A 25 -8.98 -0.41 3.72
N TRP A 26 -8.77 -1.72 3.60
CA TRP A 26 -8.67 -2.42 2.32
C TRP A 26 -9.99 -2.49 1.56
N LYS A 27 -11.12 -2.23 2.22
CA LYS A 27 -12.46 -2.23 1.61
C LYS A 27 -12.90 -0.85 1.12
N MET A 28 -12.03 0.17 1.23
CA MET A 28 -12.34 1.56 0.86
C MET A 28 -12.30 1.74 -0.66
N LYS A 29 -13.42 1.44 -1.33
CA LYS A 29 -13.55 1.47 -2.80
C LYS A 29 -13.37 2.85 -3.44
N CYS A 30 -13.49 3.94 -2.68
CA CYS A 30 -13.29 5.31 -3.16
C CYS A 30 -11.85 5.79 -3.01
N LEU A 31 -10.98 5.03 -2.34
CA LEU A 31 -9.61 5.44 -2.07
C LEU A 31 -8.79 5.48 -3.36
N LYS A 32 -8.25 6.66 -3.69
CA LYS A 32 -7.44 6.95 -4.87
C LYS A 32 -5.96 7.14 -4.51
N GLN A 33 -5.67 7.62 -3.31
CA GLN A 33 -4.30 7.85 -2.84
C GLN A 33 -4.09 7.24 -1.45
N LEU A 34 -3.03 6.44 -1.33
CA LEU A 34 -2.61 5.80 -0.08
C LEU A 34 -1.12 6.07 0.14
N ASP A 35 -0.79 6.81 1.19
CA ASP A 35 0.59 7.05 1.60
C ASP A 35 0.86 6.37 2.94
N LEU A 36 1.76 5.39 2.89
CA LEU A 36 2.24 4.61 4.02
C LEU A 36 3.77 4.70 4.10
N SER A 37 4.34 5.85 3.77
CA SER A 37 5.77 6.08 3.85
C SER A 37 6.30 6.06 5.29
N GLY A 38 7.54 5.60 5.47
CA GLY A 38 8.24 5.65 6.77
C GLY A 38 7.63 4.77 7.86
N LEU A 39 6.86 3.74 7.51
CA LEU A 39 6.33 2.74 8.42
C LEU A 39 7.32 1.59 8.61
N PHE A 40 8.37 1.82 9.39
CA PHE A 40 9.45 0.84 9.60
C PHE A 40 9.00 -0.49 10.22
N ARG A 41 7.84 -0.51 10.89
CA ARG A 41 7.24 -1.73 11.47
C ARG A 41 6.22 -2.42 10.55
N LEU A 42 5.87 -1.82 9.41
CA LEU A 42 4.94 -2.40 8.46
C LEU A 42 5.60 -3.61 7.79
N GLN A 43 5.00 -4.78 8.00
CA GLN A 43 5.43 -6.02 7.35
C GLN A 43 4.58 -6.29 6.12
N ARG A 44 5.08 -7.15 5.21
CA ARG A 44 4.34 -7.60 4.02
C ARG A 44 2.93 -8.10 4.34
N MET A 45 2.77 -8.84 5.44
CA MET A 45 1.46 -9.37 5.86
C MET A 45 0.42 -8.27 6.10
N GLY A 46 0.86 -7.10 6.55
CA GLY A 46 0.00 -5.92 6.73
C GLY A 46 -0.52 -5.35 5.40
N LEU A 47 -0.06 -5.81 4.24
CA LEU A 47 -0.46 -5.35 2.91
C LEU A 47 -1.17 -6.43 2.08
N ASN A 48 -1.41 -7.63 2.61
CA ASN A 48 -1.97 -8.74 1.82
C ASN A 48 -3.30 -8.41 1.12
N SER A 49 -4.11 -7.53 1.68
CA SER A 49 -5.41 -7.12 1.14
C SER A 49 -5.36 -5.84 0.29
N ILE A 50 -4.17 -5.30 -0.02
CA ILE A 50 -4.05 -4.05 -0.77
C ILE A 50 -4.74 -4.11 -2.14
N GLY A 51 -4.77 -5.29 -2.78
CA GLY A 51 -5.44 -5.52 -4.06
C GLY A 51 -6.95 -5.26 -4.08
N PHE A 52 -7.61 -5.14 -2.92
CA PHE A 52 -9.03 -4.79 -2.84
C PHE A 52 -9.32 -3.30 -3.07
N LEU A 53 -8.29 -2.45 -3.07
CA LEU A 53 -8.40 -1.02 -3.34
C LEU A 53 -8.55 -0.74 -4.84
N SER A 54 -9.69 -1.11 -5.42
CA SER A 54 -9.94 -1.08 -6.87
C SER A 54 -9.97 0.30 -7.54
N SER A 55 -9.94 1.38 -6.76
CA SER A 55 -9.84 2.76 -7.26
C SER A 55 -8.48 3.42 -7.02
N LEU A 56 -7.52 2.69 -6.44
CA LEU A 56 -6.23 3.25 -6.06
C LEU A 56 -5.42 3.60 -7.30
N LYS A 57 -4.96 4.86 -7.35
CA LYS A 57 -4.13 5.43 -8.43
C LYS A 57 -2.72 5.70 -7.96
N TYR A 58 -2.55 6.13 -6.71
CA TYR A 58 -1.26 6.52 -6.16
C TYR A 58 -0.99 5.75 -4.87
N LEU A 59 0.10 4.99 -4.86
CA LEU A 59 0.56 4.24 -3.70
C LEU A 59 1.99 4.63 -3.35
N THR A 60 2.19 5.14 -2.14
CA THR A 60 3.52 5.46 -1.60
C THR A 60 3.84 4.51 -0.45
N LEU A 61 4.92 3.74 -0.62
CA LEU A 61 5.50 2.86 0.40
C LEU A 61 6.96 3.26 0.71
N SER A 62 7.36 4.47 0.34
CA SER A 62 8.73 4.97 0.45
C SER A 62 9.26 4.88 1.88
N GLY A 63 10.53 4.52 2.04
CA GLY A 63 11.20 4.42 3.34
C GLY A 63 10.72 3.28 4.24
N ASN A 64 9.96 2.32 3.70
CA ASN A 64 9.55 1.13 4.46
C ASN A 64 10.62 0.04 4.48
N SER A 65 10.54 -0.86 5.47
CA SER A 65 11.44 -2.02 5.61
C SER A 65 10.91 -3.29 4.91
N LEU A 66 10.18 -3.13 3.80
CA LEU A 66 9.61 -4.24 3.05
C LEU A 66 10.69 -5.05 2.33
N VAL A 67 10.66 -6.38 2.48
CA VAL A 67 11.57 -7.30 1.77
C VAL A 67 10.99 -7.70 0.41
N THR A 68 9.67 -7.86 0.34
CA THR A 68 8.89 -8.17 -0.87
C THR A 68 7.54 -7.48 -0.81
N LEU A 69 6.94 -7.25 -1.98
CA LEU A 69 5.56 -6.80 -2.09
C LEU A 69 4.60 -8.00 -2.02
N PRO A 70 3.35 -7.85 -1.57
CA PRO A 70 2.35 -8.92 -1.64
C PRO A 70 1.92 -9.17 -3.08
N ALA A 71 1.56 -10.41 -3.43
CA ALA A 71 1.08 -10.76 -4.77
C ALA A 71 -0.17 -9.97 -5.19
N SER A 72 -1.01 -9.57 -4.24
CA SER A 72 -2.21 -8.77 -4.47
C SER A 72 -1.93 -7.36 -4.99
N ILE A 73 -0.68 -6.87 -4.94
CA ILE A 73 -0.32 -5.59 -5.55
C ILE A 73 -0.59 -5.59 -7.07
N SER A 74 -0.50 -6.76 -7.72
CA SER A 74 -0.86 -6.96 -9.13
C SER A 74 -2.33 -6.71 -9.45
N GLN A 75 -3.20 -6.70 -8.44
CA GLN A 75 -4.65 -6.51 -8.60
C GLN A 75 -5.03 -5.02 -8.62
N LEU A 76 -4.08 -4.11 -8.35
CA LEU A 76 -4.29 -2.66 -8.40
C LEU A 76 -4.34 -2.18 -9.86
N SER A 77 -5.42 -2.52 -10.57
CA SER A 77 -5.56 -2.32 -12.02
C SER A 77 -5.61 -0.87 -12.48
N LYS A 78 -5.84 0.07 -11.56
CA LYS A 78 -5.87 1.52 -11.82
C LYS A 78 -4.63 2.25 -11.29
N LEU A 79 -3.61 1.53 -10.82
CA LEU A 79 -2.42 2.14 -10.25
C LEU A 79 -1.64 2.87 -11.35
N GLU A 80 -1.46 4.16 -11.16
CA GLU A 80 -0.74 5.07 -12.07
C GLU A 80 0.67 5.35 -11.56
N ALA A 81 0.86 5.42 -10.24
CA ALA A 81 2.18 5.59 -9.63
C ALA A 81 2.36 4.72 -8.38
N LEU A 82 3.55 4.11 -8.30
CA LEU A 82 4.03 3.35 -7.16
C LEU A 82 5.38 3.88 -6.72
N ASP A 83 5.44 4.52 -5.55
CA ASP A 83 6.69 5.00 -4.97
C ASP A 83 7.24 4.01 -3.94
N LEU A 84 8.39 3.41 -4.28
CA LEU A 84 9.16 2.50 -3.45
C LEU A 84 10.54 3.07 -3.10
N SER A 85 10.73 4.39 -3.24
CA SER A 85 11.99 5.06 -2.92
C SER A 85 12.43 4.71 -1.50
N ASN A 86 13.74 4.63 -1.26
CA ASN A 86 14.30 4.35 0.07
C ASN A 86 13.85 3.00 0.70
N CYS A 87 13.29 2.06 -0.07
CA CYS A 87 13.02 0.69 0.38
C CYS A 87 14.28 -0.20 0.27
N PHE A 88 15.31 0.10 1.07
CA PHE A 88 16.63 -0.53 0.94
C PHE A 88 16.68 -2.05 1.19
N LYS A 89 15.62 -2.62 1.78
CA LYS A 89 15.51 -4.07 2.04
C LYS A 89 14.76 -4.83 0.94
N LEU A 90 14.19 -4.13 -0.05
CA LEU A 90 13.38 -4.75 -1.09
C LEU A 90 14.27 -5.58 -2.01
N GLN A 91 14.08 -6.89 -2.01
CA GLN A 91 14.93 -7.82 -2.77
C GLN A 91 14.46 -8.02 -4.20
N SER A 92 13.17 -7.86 -4.48
CA SER A 92 12.61 -8.07 -5.80
C SER A 92 11.36 -7.24 -6.02
N LEU A 93 11.31 -6.60 -7.18
CA LEU A 93 10.16 -5.87 -7.70
C LEU A 93 9.28 -6.76 -8.61
N PHE A 94 9.92 -7.68 -9.34
CA PHE A 94 9.32 -8.39 -10.49
C PHE A 94 8.57 -9.67 -10.12
N LEU A 95 8.65 -10.15 -8.88
CA LEU A 95 7.91 -11.34 -8.44
C LEU A 95 6.38 -11.20 -8.59
N HIS A 96 5.88 -9.96 -8.47
CA HIS A 96 4.45 -9.71 -8.37
C HIS A 96 3.94 -8.58 -9.28
N LEU A 97 4.82 -7.76 -9.87
CA LEU A 97 4.41 -6.75 -10.83
C LEU A 97 4.55 -7.33 -12.24
N LYS A 98 3.41 -7.56 -12.91
CA LYS A 98 3.38 -7.90 -14.33
C LYS A 98 3.39 -6.59 -15.12
N PHE A 99 4.57 -6.18 -15.57
CA PHE A 99 4.67 -5.15 -16.60
C PHE A 99 4.21 -5.79 -17.93
N LYS A 100 3.11 -5.29 -18.49
CA LYS A 100 2.71 -5.59 -19.87
C LYS A 100 3.37 -4.58 -20.80
#